data_AF-A0AAD9VZE2-F1
#
_entry.id   AF-A0AAD9VZE2-F1
#
_cell.length_a   1.000
_cell.length_b   1.000
_cell.length_c   1.000
_cell.angle_alpha   90.00
_cell.angle_beta   90.00
_cell.angle_gamma   90.00
#
_symmetry.space_group_name_H-M   'P 1'
#
loop_
_entity.id
_entity.type
_entity.pdbx_description
1 polymer ?
#
loop_
_entity_poly.entity_id
_entity_poly.type
_entity_poly.pdbx_seq_one_letter_code
_entity_poly.pdbx_strand_id
1 'polypeptide(L)'
;MMDTETSPDRMEVEGEPDGDGDKRSLREFSSLPGEMDESREHARPRKRTRRACDKCSSSRTRCDGEYPCRRCEAGGLRVESDQPQTGYDFSSTQPLLTAKNEPAGAIDDVLTFILLSIAVSGGDFKSDCFKWWSKAVRLAASLELNREDERCLATVSPCANPLCSCKREQEDFSLSSTEAREERRRVFWLLYCLDRHLALSFNRVLDIPDSYCEVYAPLPENIWENLDTIAPKDIPPRVIGASSIITGTGYFEYFLPLMSILGDIIEVHHRRFHPRLGMVDDTHAVAIIGELLANCEASIEKLRQEIELVEYAAPMPTPGAGPSIKDLISGYSNLPPPTHGPPPPTTVPAPTAAATRAKDRSRLQLVTAYSTHILHVLHVLLHGKWDAISMLDDDDDWITSARFNNCASHAIAASQAVSQILKFDPELTFMPYLFGIYLLHGSFILLLFADRMPRVGPNQSVELACETIVRAHEVCVVTLSTEFQKNFRKVLRSTLYSVRGSSPTEWEEHKARRRALSLYRWTKGAKGLAL
;
A
#
# COMPACT_ATOMS: atom_id res chain seq x y z
N MET A 1 6.04 58.57 1.50
CA MET A 1 6.01 60.04 1.51
C MET A 1 6.17 60.50 0.07
N MET A 2 5.07 61.04 -0.49
CA MET A 2 4.94 62.17 -1.43
C MET A 2 5.98 62.27 -2.56
N ASP A 3 5.59 62.05 -3.84
CA ASP A 3 4.91 62.99 -4.77
C ASP A 3 5.97 63.86 -5.49
N THR A 4 5.91 64.26 -6.77
CA THR A 4 4.92 64.31 -7.87
C THR A 4 5.69 64.82 -9.11
N GLU A 5 5.29 64.53 -10.35
CA GLU A 5 4.69 65.48 -11.33
C GLU A 5 5.12 64.94 -12.74
N THR A 6 4.41 65.03 -13.88
CA THR A 6 3.23 65.81 -14.31
C THR A 6 2.65 65.18 -15.59
N SER A 7 1.35 65.47 -15.82
CA SER A 7 0.43 65.10 -16.93
C SER A 7 0.58 66.07 -18.14
N PRO A 8 -0.41 66.38 -19.03
CA PRO A 8 -1.69 65.75 -19.48
C PRO A 8 -2.01 65.89 -21.01
N ASP A 9 -3.14 65.32 -21.47
CA ASP A 9 -4.20 65.96 -22.30
C ASP A 9 -5.37 64.95 -22.52
N ARG A 10 -6.61 65.11 -21.97
CA ARG A 10 -7.81 65.92 -22.35
C ARG A 10 -8.36 65.63 -23.77
N MET A 11 -9.66 65.53 -24.10
CA MET A 11 -10.98 65.84 -23.51
C MET A 11 -12.08 65.22 -24.46
N GLU A 12 -13.19 64.61 -23.99
CA GLU A 12 -14.62 65.06 -24.08
C GLU A 12 -15.29 65.07 -25.50
N VAL A 13 -16.59 64.89 -25.79
CA VAL A 13 -17.89 64.93 -25.05
C VAL A 13 -19.05 64.33 -25.91
N GLU A 14 -20.19 64.15 -25.23
CA GLU A 14 -21.57 63.66 -25.48
C GLU A 14 -22.39 64.05 -26.75
N GLY A 15 -23.52 63.35 -26.98
CA GLY A 15 -24.73 63.89 -27.65
C GLY A 15 -25.71 62.87 -28.32
N GLU A 16 -26.89 62.66 -27.72
CA GLU A 16 -28.16 62.17 -28.35
C GLU A 16 -28.79 63.28 -29.26
N PRO A 17 -29.81 63.08 -30.17
CA PRO A 17 -31.13 62.47 -29.88
C PRO A 17 -31.96 61.82 -31.05
N ASP A 18 -33.13 61.25 -30.69
CA ASP A 18 -34.46 61.08 -31.34
C ASP A 18 -34.69 60.91 -32.87
N GLY A 19 -35.64 60.01 -33.23
CA GLY A 19 -36.39 60.13 -34.51
C GLY A 19 -37.12 58.88 -35.06
N ASP A 20 -38.45 58.92 -34.93
CA ASP A 20 -39.60 58.16 -35.49
C ASP A 20 -39.51 57.53 -36.92
N GLY A 21 -40.33 56.49 -37.20
CA GLY A 21 -40.50 55.97 -38.58
C GLY A 21 -41.17 54.59 -38.78
N ASP A 22 -42.51 54.60 -38.83
CA ASP A 22 -43.48 53.54 -39.16
C ASP A 22 -43.27 52.80 -40.51
N LYS A 23 -43.71 51.52 -40.60
CA LYS A 23 -44.32 50.89 -41.80
C LYS A 23 -44.93 49.50 -41.55
N ARG A 24 -46.26 49.51 -41.47
CA ARG A 24 -47.23 48.41 -41.72
C ARG A 24 -46.92 47.50 -42.92
N SER A 25 -47.33 46.24 -42.80
CA SER A 25 -48.05 45.52 -43.87
C SER A 25 -49.05 44.53 -43.27
N LEU A 26 -50.34 44.83 -43.52
CA LEU A 26 -51.49 43.95 -43.29
C LEU A 26 -51.55 42.85 -44.36
N ARG A 27 -52.06 41.67 -44.00
CA ARG A 27 -53.14 40.99 -44.77
C ARG A 27 -54.07 40.21 -43.83
N GLU A 28 -55.36 40.54 -43.93
CA GLU A 28 -56.54 39.89 -43.34
C GLU A 28 -57.17 38.85 -44.29
N PHE A 29 -58.22 38.18 -43.77
CA PHE A 29 -59.24 37.31 -44.37
C PHE A 29 -58.96 35.78 -44.32
N SER A 30 -59.85 34.86 -43.95
CA SER A 30 -61.22 34.89 -43.39
C SER A 30 -61.75 33.43 -43.25
N SER A 31 -62.59 33.17 -42.23
CA SER A 31 -63.76 32.23 -42.20
C SER A 31 -63.62 30.68 -42.35
N LEU A 32 -63.73 29.99 -41.20
CA LEU A 32 -64.49 28.78 -40.75
C LEU A 32 -65.50 28.03 -41.69
N PRO A 33 -66.08 26.83 -41.32
CA PRO A 33 -65.80 25.85 -40.23
C PRO A 33 -65.91 24.33 -40.59
N GLY A 34 -65.61 23.45 -39.61
CA GLY A 34 -66.13 22.07 -39.47
C GLY A 34 -65.04 21.03 -39.16
N GLU A 35 -65.09 20.12 -38.18
CA GLU A 35 -66.04 19.73 -37.14
C GLU A 35 -65.24 19.11 -35.95
N MET A 36 -65.94 18.95 -34.84
CA MET A 36 -65.52 18.60 -33.47
C MET A 36 -64.78 17.25 -33.32
N ASP A 37 -63.74 17.24 -32.47
CA ASP A 37 -63.47 16.10 -31.57
C ASP A 37 -62.92 16.61 -30.23
N GLU A 38 -63.47 16.07 -29.14
CA GLU A 38 -63.35 16.53 -27.76
C GLU A 38 -62.18 15.85 -27.04
N SER A 39 -61.19 16.64 -26.62
CA SER A 39 -60.44 16.36 -25.39
C SER A 39 -59.80 17.65 -24.87
N ARG A 40 -60.53 18.39 -24.02
CA ARG A 40 -60.02 19.54 -23.27
C ARG A 40 -59.73 19.15 -21.82
N GLU A 41 -58.47 19.15 -21.44
CA GLU A 41 -58.07 19.45 -20.06
C GLU A 41 -57.14 20.67 -20.08
N HIS A 42 -57.55 21.73 -19.39
CA HIS A 42 -57.04 23.09 -19.55
C HIS A 42 -55.67 23.25 -18.87
N ALA A 43 -54.64 23.60 -19.65
CA ALA A 43 -53.33 24.00 -19.14
C ALA A 43 -53.41 25.35 -18.40
N ARG A 44 -53.07 25.37 -17.11
CA ARG A 44 -52.93 26.60 -16.31
C ARG A 44 -51.80 27.49 -16.86
N PRO A 45 -51.95 28.83 -16.89
CA PRO A 45 -50.91 29.74 -17.36
C PRO A 45 -49.67 29.69 -16.44
N ARG A 46 -48.48 29.42 -16.99
CA ARG A 46 -47.21 29.45 -16.25
C ARG A 46 -46.76 30.90 -16.04
N LYS A 47 -46.60 31.32 -14.78
CA LYS A 47 -46.08 32.65 -14.39
C LYS A 47 -44.67 32.86 -14.95
N ARG A 48 -44.43 34.01 -15.58
CA ARG A 48 -43.11 34.43 -16.07
C ARG A 48 -42.22 34.79 -14.87
N THR A 49 -41.14 34.04 -14.70
CA THR A 49 -40.15 34.23 -13.64
C THR A 49 -39.40 35.56 -13.82
N ARG A 50 -39.37 36.41 -12.79
CA ARG A 50 -38.76 37.76 -12.87
C ARG A 50 -37.24 37.78 -12.66
N ARG A 51 -36.62 36.72 -12.12
CA ARG A 51 -35.16 36.61 -11.92
C ARG A 51 -34.72 35.14 -11.93
N ALA A 52 -33.69 34.80 -12.71
CA ALA A 52 -33.08 33.47 -12.69
C ALA A 52 -32.09 33.37 -11.50
N CYS A 53 -31.89 32.17 -10.96
CA CYS A 53 -30.82 31.95 -9.97
C CYS A 53 -29.44 32.20 -10.60
N ASP A 54 -28.43 32.50 -9.79
CA ASP A 54 -27.12 32.94 -10.28
C ASP A 54 -26.45 31.92 -11.21
N LYS A 55 -26.62 30.62 -10.96
CA LYS A 55 -26.10 29.55 -11.83
C LYS A 55 -26.83 29.47 -13.17
N CYS A 56 -28.15 29.58 -13.21
CA CYS A 56 -28.88 29.59 -14.48
C CYS A 56 -28.61 30.90 -15.25
N SER A 57 -28.43 32.00 -14.54
CA SER A 57 -28.03 33.29 -15.11
C SER A 57 -26.63 33.23 -15.74
N SER A 58 -25.63 32.75 -15.00
CA SER A 58 -24.24 32.64 -15.50
C SER A 58 -24.11 31.68 -16.67
N SER A 59 -24.86 30.57 -16.65
CA SER A 59 -24.91 29.62 -17.76
C SER A 59 -25.83 30.03 -18.91
N ARG A 60 -26.46 31.22 -18.86
CA ARG A 60 -27.42 31.75 -19.85
C ARG A 60 -28.52 30.75 -20.22
N THR A 61 -29.01 30.02 -19.23
CA THR A 61 -30.00 28.97 -19.43
C THR A 61 -31.30 29.23 -18.69
N ARG A 62 -32.39 28.63 -19.19
CA ARG A 62 -33.73 28.89 -18.69
C ARG A 62 -33.88 28.37 -17.25
N CYS A 63 -34.29 29.25 -16.35
CA CYS A 63 -34.60 28.96 -14.95
C CYS A 63 -36.12 28.95 -14.78
N ASP A 64 -36.65 28.00 -14.03
CA ASP A 64 -38.06 28.00 -13.62
C ASP A 64 -38.34 28.99 -12.47
N GLY A 65 -37.31 29.31 -11.69
CA GLY A 65 -37.37 30.23 -10.55
C GLY A 65 -37.94 29.63 -9.27
N GLU A 66 -38.08 28.31 -9.21
CA GLU A 66 -38.28 27.61 -7.95
C GLU A 66 -36.94 27.61 -7.17
N TYR A 67 -36.97 27.47 -5.84
CA TYR A 67 -35.77 27.36 -5.02
C TYR A 67 -35.82 26.07 -4.17
N PRO A 68 -34.95 25.08 -4.43
CA PRO A 68 -33.98 25.04 -5.54
C PRO A 68 -34.66 24.95 -6.92
N CYS A 69 -34.04 25.50 -7.96
CA CYS A 69 -34.58 25.42 -9.32
C CYS A 69 -34.36 24.01 -9.87
N ARG A 70 -35.30 23.45 -10.63
CA ARG A 70 -35.27 22.01 -10.99
C ARG A 70 -34.03 21.62 -11.78
N ARG A 71 -33.47 22.56 -12.55
CA ARG A 71 -32.23 22.33 -13.29
C ARG A 71 -31.01 22.22 -12.36
N CYS A 72 -30.89 23.08 -11.36
CA CYS A 72 -29.79 23.00 -10.40
C CYS A 72 -29.93 21.76 -9.49
N GLU A 73 -31.18 21.37 -9.19
CA GLU A 73 -31.48 20.15 -8.43
C GLU A 73 -31.12 18.88 -9.22
N ALA A 74 -31.57 18.78 -10.48
CA ALA A 74 -31.24 17.64 -11.35
C ALA A 74 -29.75 17.55 -11.70
N GLY A 75 -29.02 18.67 -11.65
CA GLY A 75 -27.58 18.73 -11.89
C GLY A 75 -26.71 18.33 -10.70
N GLY A 76 -27.28 17.94 -9.56
CA GLY A 76 -26.53 17.47 -8.38
C GLY A 76 -25.68 18.55 -7.68
N LEU A 77 -25.95 19.83 -7.94
CA LEU A 77 -25.11 20.95 -7.51
C LEU A 77 -25.82 21.79 -6.45
N ARG A 78 -25.83 21.34 -5.18
CA ARG A 78 -26.22 22.21 -4.06
C ARG A 78 -25.23 23.36 -3.90
N VAL A 79 -25.73 24.55 -3.58
CA VAL A 79 -24.92 25.72 -3.19
C VAL A 79 -24.81 25.71 -1.68
N GLU A 80 -23.57 25.75 -1.20
CA GLU A 80 -23.19 25.70 0.21
C GLU A 80 -23.25 27.11 0.81
N SER A 81 -24.45 27.68 0.90
CA SER A 81 -24.72 28.89 1.68
C SER A 81 -26.21 29.21 1.64
N ASP A 82 -26.94 28.87 2.72
CA ASP A 82 -28.02 29.72 3.23
C ASP A 82 -28.36 29.36 4.68
N GLN A 83 -28.45 30.41 5.50
CA GLN A 83 -28.95 30.40 6.87
C GLN A 83 -30.44 29.99 6.92
N PRO A 84 -30.91 29.37 8.02
CA PRO A 84 -32.25 28.80 8.07
C PRO A 84 -33.33 29.88 8.16
N GLN A 85 -34.17 29.98 7.13
CA GLN A 85 -35.45 30.69 7.23
C GLN A 85 -36.44 29.85 8.03
N THR A 86 -36.82 30.40 9.17
CA THR A 86 -37.89 29.96 10.08
C THR A 86 -39.24 29.89 9.37
N GLY A 87 -39.92 28.75 9.46
CA GLY A 87 -41.34 28.65 9.10
C GLY A 87 -41.73 27.41 8.30
N TYR A 88 -41.41 26.22 8.81
CA TYR A 88 -42.11 24.98 8.43
C TYR A 88 -42.22 24.10 9.68
N ASP A 89 -43.46 23.71 10.01
CA ASP A 89 -43.77 22.80 11.10
C ASP A 89 -43.12 21.43 10.83
N PHE A 90 -41.99 21.19 11.49
CA PHE A 90 -41.36 19.87 11.55
C PHE A 90 -42.14 18.99 12.52
N SER A 91 -42.70 17.89 12.02
CA SER A 91 -42.91 16.71 12.85
C SER A 91 -41.54 16.24 13.33
N SER A 92 -41.28 16.41 14.63
CA SER A 92 -39.97 16.24 15.27
C SER A 92 -39.63 14.77 15.52
N THR A 93 -39.45 14.01 14.45
CA THR A 93 -38.77 12.71 14.51
C THR A 93 -37.59 12.68 13.53
N GLN A 94 -36.76 13.72 13.57
CA GLN A 94 -35.35 13.51 13.22
C GLN A 94 -34.69 12.83 14.43
N PRO A 95 -34.14 11.61 14.29
CA PRO A 95 -33.40 11.00 15.38
C PRO A 95 -32.24 11.92 15.76
N LEU A 96 -32.16 12.28 17.03
CA LEU A 96 -31.06 13.07 17.56
C LEU A 96 -29.77 12.27 17.34
N LEU A 97 -28.84 12.81 16.54
CA LEU A 97 -27.47 12.29 16.46
C LEU A 97 -26.85 12.49 17.84
N THR A 98 -26.79 11.40 18.59
CA THR A 98 -25.98 11.32 19.81
C THR A 98 -24.66 10.66 19.44
N ALA A 99 -23.62 10.79 20.27
CA ALA A 99 -22.38 10.03 20.10
C ALA A 99 -22.59 8.50 20.03
N LYS A 100 -23.80 8.01 20.35
CA LYS A 100 -24.22 6.61 20.25
C LYS A 100 -24.94 6.24 18.93
N ASN A 101 -25.36 7.22 18.12
CA ASN A 101 -26.22 7.03 16.93
C ASN A 101 -25.61 7.60 15.63
N GLU A 102 -24.39 8.14 15.67
CA GLU A 102 -23.62 8.32 14.43
C GLU A 102 -23.31 6.91 13.88
N PRO A 103 -23.44 6.62 12.56
CA PRO A 103 -22.90 5.39 12.01
C PRO A 103 -21.38 5.45 12.18
N ALA A 104 -20.89 5.05 13.36
CA ALA A 104 -19.49 4.81 13.60
C ALA A 104 -19.08 3.75 12.58
N GLY A 105 -18.15 4.09 11.69
CA GLY A 105 -17.68 3.14 10.69
C GLY A 105 -17.21 1.85 11.36
N ALA A 106 -17.35 0.73 10.69
CA ALA A 106 -16.95 -0.56 11.22
C ALA A 106 -15.48 -0.86 10.90
N ILE A 107 -14.96 -1.93 11.50
CA ILE A 107 -13.65 -2.49 11.12
C ILE A 107 -13.60 -2.84 9.63
N ASP A 108 -14.70 -3.34 9.06
CA ASP A 108 -14.82 -3.69 7.65
C ASP A 108 -14.69 -2.48 6.73
N ASP A 109 -15.12 -1.29 7.17
CA ASP A 109 -14.95 -0.06 6.41
C ASP A 109 -13.46 0.33 6.34
N VAL A 110 -12.71 0.14 7.44
CA VAL A 110 -11.25 0.35 7.46
C VAL A 110 -10.57 -0.61 6.48
N LEU A 111 -10.89 -1.90 6.56
CA LEU A 111 -10.37 -2.92 5.65
C LEU A 111 -10.71 -2.60 4.18
N THR A 112 -11.93 -2.17 3.91
CA THR A 112 -12.36 -1.76 2.57
C THR A 112 -11.49 -0.62 2.03
N PHE A 113 -11.22 0.40 2.85
CA PHE A 113 -10.34 1.50 2.43
C PHE A 113 -8.89 1.06 2.25
N ILE A 114 -8.37 0.14 3.07
CA ILE A 114 -7.04 -0.46 2.88
C ILE A 114 -6.97 -1.19 1.53
N LEU A 115 -7.96 -2.03 1.23
CA LEU A 115 -8.00 -2.79 -0.02
C LEU A 115 -8.11 -1.88 -1.25
N LEU A 116 -8.93 -0.82 -1.18
CA LEU A 116 -9.01 0.19 -2.22
C LEU A 116 -7.66 0.92 -2.40
N SER A 117 -6.96 1.25 -1.31
CA SER A 117 -5.62 1.81 -1.38
C SER A 117 -4.64 0.89 -2.11
N ILE A 118 -4.60 -0.39 -1.77
CA ILE A 118 -3.72 -1.41 -2.40
C ILE A 118 -4.02 -1.53 -3.90
N ALA A 119 -5.30 -1.67 -4.26
CA ALA A 119 -5.70 -1.82 -5.65
C ALA A 119 -5.35 -0.58 -6.49
N VAL A 120 -5.60 0.62 -5.97
CA VAL A 120 -5.34 1.88 -6.69
C VAL A 120 -3.84 2.19 -6.76
N SER A 121 -3.06 1.94 -5.70
CA SER A 121 -1.60 2.16 -5.71
C SER A 121 -0.88 1.21 -6.70
N GLY A 122 -1.44 0.02 -6.93
CA GLY A 122 -0.98 -0.92 -7.95
C GLY A 122 -1.21 -0.44 -9.38
N GLY A 123 -2.25 0.35 -9.63
CA GLY A 123 -2.67 0.82 -10.96
C GLY A 123 -1.91 2.02 -11.52
N ASP A 124 -2.42 2.64 -12.59
CA ASP A 124 -1.75 3.76 -13.28
C ASP A 124 -1.80 5.08 -12.49
N PHE A 125 -2.89 5.31 -11.75
CA PHE A 125 -3.12 6.52 -10.95
C PHE A 125 -2.71 6.33 -9.49
N LYS A 126 -1.43 6.02 -9.27
CA LYS A 126 -0.92 5.60 -7.95
C LYS A 126 -1.24 6.58 -6.83
N SER A 127 -1.16 7.88 -7.11
CA SER A 127 -1.39 8.95 -6.13
C SER A 127 -2.86 9.07 -5.69
N ASP A 128 -3.82 8.53 -6.44
CA ASP A 128 -5.23 8.52 -6.02
C ASP A 128 -5.50 7.62 -4.81
N CYS A 129 -4.59 6.68 -4.51
CA CYS A 129 -4.71 5.78 -3.37
C CYS A 129 -4.72 6.54 -2.03
N PHE A 130 -4.18 7.76 -1.99
CA PHE A 130 -4.10 8.58 -0.77
C PHE A 130 -5.45 9.00 -0.23
N LYS A 131 -6.46 9.14 -1.09
CA LYS A 131 -7.84 9.47 -0.66
C LYS A 131 -8.41 8.36 0.21
N TRP A 132 -8.19 7.11 -0.20
CA TRP A 132 -8.60 5.92 0.53
C TRP A 132 -7.73 5.69 1.75
N TRP A 133 -6.42 5.92 1.62
CA TRP A 133 -5.48 5.77 2.72
C TRP A 133 -5.81 6.72 3.88
N SER A 134 -6.04 8.00 3.57
CA SER A 134 -6.44 9.00 4.54
C SER A 134 -7.79 8.68 5.22
N LYS A 135 -8.70 8.00 4.52
CA LYS A 135 -9.95 7.51 5.13
C LYS A 135 -9.69 6.33 6.07
N ALA A 136 -8.88 5.36 5.65
CA ALA A 136 -8.50 4.20 6.46
C ALA A 136 -7.83 4.65 7.78
N VAL A 137 -6.80 5.49 7.70
CA VAL A 137 -6.05 5.96 8.88
C VAL A 137 -6.93 6.76 9.84
N ARG A 138 -7.74 7.71 9.33
CA ARG A 138 -8.62 8.51 10.18
C ARG A 138 -9.72 7.67 10.82
N LEU A 139 -10.31 6.74 10.06
CA LEU A 139 -11.34 5.86 10.61
C LEU A 139 -10.74 4.93 11.67
N ALA A 140 -9.59 4.32 11.42
CA ALA A 140 -8.87 3.49 12.39
C ALA A 140 -8.56 4.25 13.70
N ALA A 141 -8.15 5.52 13.59
CA ALA A 141 -7.93 6.38 14.76
C ALA A 141 -9.24 6.71 15.49
N SER A 142 -10.33 6.99 14.78
CA SER A 142 -11.64 7.25 15.40
C SER A 142 -12.25 6.01 16.06
N LEU A 143 -11.89 4.82 15.59
CA LEU A 143 -12.22 3.53 16.20
C LEU A 143 -11.23 3.11 17.28
N GLU A 144 -10.23 3.95 17.57
CA GLU A 144 -9.20 3.72 18.59
C GLU A 144 -8.46 2.37 18.40
N LEU A 145 -8.29 1.93 17.15
CA LEU A 145 -7.63 0.65 16.87
C LEU A 145 -6.19 0.63 17.39
N ASN A 146 -5.53 1.80 17.43
CA ASN A 146 -4.17 1.98 17.92
C ASN A 146 -4.05 1.92 19.45
N ARG A 147 -5.17 1.78 20.17
CA ARG A 147 -5.24 1.70 21.64
C ARG A 147 -6.21 0.61 22.10
N GLU A 148 -6.39 -0.42 21.28
CA GLU A 148 -7.29 -1.55 21.54
C GLU A 148 -6.99 -2.28 22.87
N ASP A 149 -5.77 -2.13 23.38
CA ASP A 149 -5.29 -2.72 24.63
C ASP A 149 -4.94 -1.68 25.71
N GLU A 150 -5.31 -0.40 25.50
CA GLU A 150 -5.17 0.64 26.51
C GLU A 150 -6.05 0.31 27.71
N ARG A 151 -5.40 0.14 28.86
CA ARG A 151 -6.07 -0.14 30.12
C ARG A 151 -6.61 1.15 30.73
N CYS A 152 -7.80 1.06 31.29
CA CYS A 152 -8.35 2.19 32.04
C CYS A 152 -7.49 2.49 33.27
N LEU A 153 -6.97 3.72 33.33
CA LEU A 153 -6.21 4.23 34.48
C LEU A 153 -7.11 4.76 35.61
N ALA A 154 -8.43 4.60 35.52
CA ALA A 154 -9.33 5.09 36.55
C ALA A 154 -9.08 4.34 37.87
N THR A 155 -8.86 5.11 38.93
CA THR A 155 -8.65 4.59 40.30
C THR A 155 -9.96 4.20 40.99
N VAL A 156 -11.11 4.48 40.37
CA VAL A 156 -12.46 4.24 40.89
C VAL A 156 -13.30 3.51 39.85
N SER A 157 -14.00 2.46 40.30
CA SER A 157 -14.92 1.65 39.49
C SER A 157 -16.37 1.93 39.89
N PRO A 158 -17.30 2.16 38.92
CA PRO A 158 -17.08 2.19 37.48
C PRO A 158 -16.37 3.49 37.03
N CYS A 159 -15.60 3.40 35.94
CA CYS A 159 -14.94 4.56 35.33
C CYS A 159 -15.98 5.64 34.93
N ALA A 160 -15.69 6.89 35.29
CA ALA A 160 -16.54 8.04 35.01
C ALA A 160 -16.52 8.47 33.53
N ASN A 161 -15.48 8.12 32.76
CA ASN A 161 -15.39 8.46 31.35
C ASN A 161 -16.28 7.49 30.53
N PRO A 162 -17.39 7.98 29.94
CA PRO A 162 -18.30 7.13 29.18
C PRO A 162 -17.71 6.61 27.86
N LEU A 163 -16.61 7.21 27.39
CA LEU A 163 -15.87 6.79 26.19
C LEU A 163 -14.68 5.88 26.51
N CYS A 164 -14.46 5.54 27.78
CA CYS A 164 -13.29 4.74 28.17
C CYS A 164 -13.43 3.28 27.73
N SER A 165 -12.33 2.71 27.23
CA SER A 165 -12.20 1.32 26.80
C SER A 165 -12.67 0.29 27.85
N CYS A 166 -12.52 0.56 29.16
CA CYS A 166 -13.01 -0.35 30.22
C CYS A 166 -14.51 -0.64 30.20
N LYS A 167 -15.33 0.19 29.53
CA LYS A 167 -16.75 -0.14 29.35
C LYS A 167 -16.97 -1.24 28.30
N ARG A 168 -16.02 -1.46 27.38
CA ARG A 168 -15.99 -2.63 26.48
C ARG A 168 -15.62 -3.91 27.25
N GLU A 169 -14.77 -3.80 28.28
CA GLU A 169 -14.36 -4.94 29.12
C GLU A 169 -15.48 -5.49 30.02
N GLN A 170 -16.65 -4.85 30.09
CA GLN A 170 -17.83 -5.40 30.77
C GLN A 170 -18.61 -6.43 29.93
N GLU A 171 -18.25 -6.60 28.65
CA GLU A 171 -18.79 -7.69 27.82
C GLU A 171 -18.21 -9.04 28.29
N ASP A 172 -19.07 -10.05 28.43
CA ASP A 172 -18.66 -11.39 28.86
C ASP A 172 -17.51 -11.93 27.99
N PHE A 173 -16.54 -12.59 28.64
CA PHE A 173 -15.45 -13.25 27.95
C PHE A 173 -16.01 -14.41 27.11
N SER A 174 -16.19 -14.16 25.82
CA SER A 174 -16.74 -15.09 24.84
C SER A 174 -15.75 -15.25 23.69
N LEU A 175 -15.83 -16.38 22.98
CA LEU A 175 -14.98 -16.61 21.81
C LEU A 175 -15.16 -15.47 20.77
N SER A 176 -16.41 -15.07 20.52
CA SER A 176 -16.72 -13.98 19.58
C SER A 176 -16.13 -12.63 19.99
N SER A 177 -16.14 -12.29 21.28
CA SER A 177 -15.50 -11.05 21.75
C SER A 177 -13.97 -11.13 21.68
N THR A 178 -13.36 -12.30 21.92
CA THR A 178 -11.92 -12.48 21.72
C THR A 178 -11.50 -12.41 20.24
N GLU A 179 -12.30 -12.99 19.34
CA GLU A 179 -12.09 -12.93 17.89
C GLU A 179 -12.17 -11.48 17.39
N ALA A 180 -13.26 -10.77 17.72
CA ALA A 180 -13.46 -9.39 17.30
C ALA A 180 -12.32 -8.46 17.76
N ARG A 181 -11.80 -8.65 18.98
CA ARG A 181 -10.64 -7.89 19.46
C ARG A 181 -9.37 -8.22 18.66
N GLU A 182 -9.16 -9.48 18.33
CA GLU A 182 -7.99 -9.90 17.56
C GLU A 182 -8.05 -9.41 16.11
N GLU A 183 -9.23 -9.41 15.47
CA GLU A 183 -9.43 -8.79 14.17
C GLU A 183 -9.06 -7.31 14.20
N ARG A 184 -9.50 -6.57 15.23
CA ARG A 184 -9.15 -5.15 15.42
C ARG A 184 -7.64 -4.93 15.50
N ARG A 185 -6.92 -5.76 16.26
CA ARG A 185 -5.44 -5.71 16.31
C ARG A 185 -4.83 -5.98 14.94
N ARG A 186 -5.29 -7.02 14.25
CA ARG A 186 -4.75 -7.43 12.95
C ARG A 186 -4.96 -6.37 11.87
N VAL A 187 -6.13 -5.71 11.86
CA VAL A 187 -6.41 -4.60 10.94
C VAL A 187 -5.52 -3.40 11.25
N PHE A 188 -5.32 -3.07 12.52
CA PHE A 188 -4.36 -2.03 12.91
C PHE A 188 -2.94 -2.34 12.44
N TRP A 189 -2.44 -3.55 12.71
CA TRP A 189 -1.09 -3.94 12.33
C TRP A 189 -0.91 -4.07 10.81
N LEU A 190 -1.96 -4.43 10.07
CA LEU A 190 -1.94 -4.37 8.60
C LEU A 190 -1.78 -2.93 8.11
N LEU A 191 -2.54 -2.01 8.69
CA LEU A 191 -2.44 -0.58 8.39
C LEU A 191 -1.04 -0.04 8.75
N TYR A 192 -0.50 -0.42 9.90
CA TYR A 192 0.88 -0.08 10.31
C TYR A 192 1.91 -0.53 9.27
N CYS A 193 1.88 -1.81 8.87
CA CYS A 193 2.83 -2.34 7.87
C CYS A 193 2.73 -1.61 6.53
N LEU A 194 1.50 -1.35 6.07
CA LEU A 194 1.25 -0.67 4.80
C LEU A 194 1.64 0.80 4.85
N ASP A 195 1.53 1.47 6.00
CA ASP A 195 2.00 2.86 6.18
C ASP A 195 3.48 2.97 5.81
N ARG A 196 4.34 2.10 6.35
CA ARG A 196 5.79 2.10 6.07
C ARG A 196 6.08 1.72 4.62
N HIS A 197 5.37 0.73 4.10
CA HIS A 197 5.51 0.31 2.70
C HIS A 197 5.15 1.45 1.72
N LEU A 198 4.04 2.15 1.95
CA LEU A 198 3.59 3.28 1.11
C LEU A 198 4.48 4.51 1.33
N ALA A 199 4.93 4.77 2.55
CA ALA A 199 5.87 5.84 2.88
C ALA A 199 7.19 5.69 2.11
N LEU A 200 7.78 4.48 2.10
CA LEU A 200 8.92 4.17 1.24
C LEU A 200 8.56 4.36 -0.24
N SER A 201 7.45 3.77 -0.71
CA SER A 201 7.08 3.82 -2.13
C SER A 201 6.87 5.24 -2.65
N PHE A 202 6.35 6.15 -1.83
CA PHE A 202 5.96 7.50 -2.23
C PHE A 202 6.80 8.62 -1.60
N ASN A 203 7.93 8.28 -0.98
CA ASN A 203 8.83 9.23 -0.34
C ASN A 203 8.11 10.14 0.68
N ARG A 204 7.24 9.55 1.52
CA ARG A 204 6.43 10.26 2.51
C ARG A 204 6.89 9.94 3.93
N VAL A 205 6.64 10.89 4.84
CA VAL A 205 6.69 10.63 6.28
C VAL A 205 5.58 9.66 6.70
N LEU A 206 5.77 8.99 7.84
CA LEU A 206 4.82 8.04 8.41
C LEU A 206 3.54 8.75 8.87
N ASP A 207 2.38 8.16 8.58
CA ASP A 207 1.09 8.65 9.10
C ASP A 207 0.80 8.06 10.50
N ILE A 208 1.38 6.89 10.84
CA ILE A 208 1.20 6.20 12.12
C ILE A 208 2.55 6.12 12.84
N PRO A 209 2.87 6.96 13.82
CA PRO A 209 4.11 6.84 14.59
C PRO A 209 4.06 5.69 15.60
N ASP A 210 5.21 5.09 15.89
CA ASP A 210 5.32 3.97 16.86
C ASP A 210 4.85 4.37 18.27
N SER A 211 5.02 5.63 18.65
CA SER A 211 4.57 6.17 19.94
C SER A 211 3.05 6.13 20.16
N TYR A 212 2.26 5.89 19.11
CA TYR A 212 0.80 5.77 19.21
C TYR A 212 0.31 4.32 19.24
N CYS A 213 1.22 3.34 19.19
CA CYS A 213 0.91 1.92 19.06
C CYS A 213 0.77 1.24 20.43
N GLU A 214 -0.33 1.49 21.14
CA GLU A 214 -0.68 0.86 22.42
C GLU A 214 -1.54 -0.41 22.20
N VAL A 215 -1.04 -1.30 21.34
CA VAL A 215 -1.73 -2.53 20.90
C VAL A 215 -0.80 -3.72 21.09
N TYR A 216 -1.33 -4.85 21.56
CA TYR A 216 -0.57 -6.10 21.58
C TYR A 216 -0.19 -6.52 20.15
N ALA A 217 1.01 -7.08 20.00
CA ALA A 217 1.39 -7.76 18.76
C ALA A 217 0.34 -8.83 18.39
N PRO A 218 0.08 -9.06 17.09
CA PRO A 218 -0.91 -10.06 16.66
C PRO A 218 -0.57 -11.45 17.18
N LEU A 219 -1.60 -12.28 17.41
CA LEU A 219 -1.39 -13.70 17.66
C LEU A 219 -0.67 -14.35 16.47
N PRO A 220 0.27 -15.28 16.75
CA PRO A 220 0.84 -16.15 15.72
C PRO A 220 -0.26 -16.80 14.88
N GLU A 221 -0.01 -17.01 13.58
CA GLU A 221 -1.06 -17.41 12.64
C GLU A 221 -1.67 -18.76 13.03
N ASN A 222 -0.85 -19.70 13.47
CA ASN A 222 -1.31 -21.01 13.93
C ASN A 222 -2.20 -20.93 15.18
N ILE A 223 -2.00 -19.95 16.06
CA ILE A 223 -2.85 -19.77 17.24
C ILE A 223 -4.19 -19.16 16.82
N TRP A 224 -4.16 -18.19 15.91
CA TRP A 224 -5.38 -17.59 15.37
C TRP A 224 -6.25 -18.58 14.61
N GLU A 225 -5.66 -19.38 13.72
CA GLU A 225 -6.39 -20.39 12.93
C GLU A 225 -7.05 -21.47 13.81
N ASN A 226 -6.63 -21.62 15.06
CA ASN A 226 -7.08 -22.66 15.98
C ASN A 226 -7.62 -22.07 17.31
N LEU A 227 -8.06 -20.81 17.30
CA LEU A 227 -8.42 -20.06 18.51
C LEU A 227 -9.57 -20.71 19.30
N ASP A 228 -10.49 -21.39 18.62
CA ASP A 228 -11.62 -22.14 19.19
C ASP A 228 -11.20 -23.44 19.90
N THR A 229 -10.02 -23.98 19.55
CA THR A 229 -9.51 -25.25 20.11
C THR A 229 -8.52 -25.06 21.26
N ILE A 230 -7.87 -23.90 21.34
CA ILE A 230 -6.83 -23.62 22.33
C ILE A 230 -7.46 -23.05 23.59
N ALA A 231 -7.12 -23.61 24.76
CA ALA A 231 -7.64 -23.06 26.01
C ALA A 231 -7.05 -21.66 26.26
N PRO A 232 -7.81 -20.69 26.82
CA PRO A 232 -7.34 -19.31 27.01
C PRO A 232 -6.01 -19.17 27.78
N LYS A 233 -5.71 -20.11 28.69
CA LYS A 233 -4.47 -20.17 29.46
C LYS A 233 -3.23 -20.58 28.64
N ASP A 234 -3.44 -21.22 27.50
CA ASP A 234 -2.39 -21.73 26.62
C ASP A 234 -2.08 -20.73 25.48
N ILE A 235 -2.81 -19.61 25.41
CA ILE A 235 -2.52 -18.49 24.52
C ILE A 235 -1.20 -17.83 24.97
N PRO A 236 -0.22 -17.66 24.06
CA PRO A 236 1.08 -17.13 24.43
C PRO A 236 1.00 -15.68 24.93
N PRO A 237 1.87 -15.28 25.86
CA PRO A 237 1.96 -13.88 26.29
C PRO A 237 2.39 -13.00 25.12
N ARG A 238 1.85 -11.77 25.08
CA ARG A 238 2.10 -10.78 24.03
C ARG A 238 2.74 -9.52 24.60
N VAL A 239 3.51 -8.85 23.76
CA VAL A 239 4.13 -7.55 24.05
C VAL A 239 3.33 -6.46 23.36
N ILE A 240 3.20 -5.29 23.99
CA ILE A 240 2.59 -4.10 23.39
C ILE A 240 3.62 -3.42 22.49
N GLY A 241 3.18 -2.96 21.32
CA GLY A 241 4.01 -2.22 20.38
C GLY A 241 4.62 -3.10 19.29
N ALA A 242 5.36 -2.45 18.39
CA ALA A 242 5.95 -3.11 17.23
C ALA A 242 7.15 -3.96 17.66
N SER A 243 7.19 -5.21 17.22
CA SER A 243 8.36 -6.09 17.37
C SER A 243 9.31 -5.87 16.20
N SER A 244 10.61 -6.06 16.41
CA SER A 244 11.65 -6.13 15.37
C SER A 244 12.21 -7.55 15.17
N ILE A 245 11.60 -8.55 15.83
CA ILE A 245 12.04 -9.95 15.81
C ILE A 245 11.06 -10.80 15.01
N ILE A 246 11.58 -11.59 14.07
CA ILE A 246 10.80 -12.55 13.29
C ILE A 246 10.58 -13.82 14.12
N THR A 247 9.31 -14.22 14.26
CA THR A 247 8.91 -15.33 15.14
C THR A 247 8.33 -16.53 14.42
N GLY A 248 8.01 -16.39 13.13
CA GLY A 248 7.28 -17.42 12.40
C GLY A 248 6.98 -17.05 10.95
N THR A 249 6.02 -17.76 10.35
CA THR A 249 5.71 -17.67 8.91
C THR A 249 4.36 -17.01 8.60
N GLY A 250 3.58 -16.64 9.62
CA GLY A 250 2.43 -15.76 9.48
C GLY A 250 2.83 -14.38 8.97
N TYR A 251 1.94 -13.69 8.26
CA TYR A 251 2.24 -12.38 7.66
C TYR A 251 2.80 -11.39 8.70
N PHE A 252 2.17 -11.30 9.87
CA PHE A 252 2.63 -10.43 10.95
C PHE A 252 3.87 -10.96 11.68
N GLU A 253 4.19 -12.24 11.58
CA GLU A 253 5.33 -12.82 12.29
C GLU A 253 6.65 -12.55 11.57
N TYR A 254 6.65 -12.35 10.25
CA TYR A 254 7.85 -12.01 9.48
C TYR A 254 7.84 -10.58 8.93
N PHE A 255 6.70 -10.07 8.47
CA PHE A 255 6.66 -8.79 7.76
C PHE A 255 6.59 -7.59 8.70
N LEU A 256 5.83 -7.68 9.80
CA LEU A 256 5.73 -6.60 10.79
C LEU A 256 7.11 -6.24 11.39
N PRO A 257 7.97 -7.19 11.78
CA PRO A 257 9.36 -6.90 12.18
C PRO A 257 10.16 -6.07 11.20
N LEU A 258 10.10 -6.43 9.92
CA LEU A 258 10.80 -5.71 8.86
C LEU A 258 10.21 -4.31 8.66
N MET A 259 8.88 -4.17 8.80
CA MET A 259 8.22 -2.88 8.66
C MET A 259 8.44 -1.95 9.85
N SER A 260 8.61 -2.49 11.06
CA SER A 260 9.01 -1.71 12.23
C SER A 260 10.37 -1.05 12.01
N ILE A 261 11.38 -1.84 11.61
CA ILE A 261 12.72 -1.34 11.31
C ILE A 261 12.71 -0.36 10.13
N LEU A 262 11.89 -0.62 9.09
CA LEU A 262 11.72 0.32 7.98
C LEU A 262 11.17 1.67 8.46
N GLY A 263 10.29 1.69 9.47
CA GLY A 263 9.78 2.91 10.09
C GLY A 263 10.91 3.79 10.64
N ASP A 264 11.81 3.20 11.43
CA ASP A 264 12.97 3.91 11.98
C ASP A 264 13.89 4.46 10.88
N ILE A 265 14.10 3.67 9.83
CA ILE A 265 14.90 4.05 8.65
C ILE A 265 14.26 5.25 7.93
N ILE A 266 12.94 5.26 7.75
CA ILE A 266 12.17 6.36 7.15
C ILE A 266 12.31 7.63 8.01
N GLU A 267 12.22 7.51 9.33
CA GLU A 267 12.32 8.66 10.23
C GLU A 267 13.71 9.32 10.17
N VAL A 268 14.78 8.51 10.21
CA VAL A 268 16.15 9.01 10.02
C VAL A 268 16.31 9.65 8.64
N HIS A 269 15.79 9.01 7.58
CA HIS A 269 15.85 9.54 6.21
C HIS A 269 15.21 10.93 6.12
N HIS A 270 13.98 11.11 6.60
CA HIS A 270 13.30 12.41 6.53
C HIS A 270 13.91 13.46 7.46
N ARG A 271 14.43 13.05 8.63
CA ARG A 271 15.15 13.95 9.54
C ARG A 271 16.37 14.58 8.86
N ARG A 272 17.13 13.83 8.04
CA ARG A 272 18.28 14.35 7.27
C ARG A 272 17.90 15.53 6.37
N PHE A 273 16.66 15.62 5.92
CA PHE A 273 16.18 16.74 5.08
C PHE A 273 15.51 17.88 5.87
N HIS A 274 15.37 17.73 7.19
CA HIS A 274 14.72 18.73 8.04
C HIS A 274 15.58 20.01 8.14
N PRO A 275 15.03 21.22 7.85
CA PRO A 275 15.81 22.45 7.78
C PRO A 275 16.64 22.79 9.03
N ARG A 276 16.18 22.39 10.21
CA ARG A 276 16.86 22.64 11.49
C ARG A 276 17.52 21.40 12.11
N LEU A 277 17.11 20.20 11.70
CA LEU A 277 17.49 18.95 12.38
C LEU A 277 18.34 18.03 11.50
N GLY A 278 18.46 18.35 10.19
CA GLY A 278 19.25 17.55 9.25
C GLY A 278 20.76 17.63 9.47
N MET A 279 21.24 18.67 10.17
CA MET A 279 22.65 18.81 10.57
C MET A 279 22.98 18.10 11.88
N VAL A 280 21.99 17.59 12.60
CA VAL A 280 22.21 16.89 13.87
C VAL A 280 22.70 15.49 13.55
N ASP A 281 23.85 15.11 14.10
CA ASP A 281 24.44 13.78 13.97
C ASP A 281 23.41 12.67 14.22
N ASP A 282 23.37 11.71 13.31
CA ASP A 282 22.48 10.57 13.32
C ASP A 282 23.23 9.25 13.55
N THR A 283 24.53 9.30 13.83
CA THR A 283 25.38 8.11 14.04
C THR A 283 24.80 7.15 15.08
N HIS A 284 24.32 7.67 16.22
CA HIS A 284 23.74 6.82 17.26
C HIS A 284 22.41 6.19 16.83
N ALA A 285 21.55 6.94 16.13
CA ALA A 285 20.30 6.41 15.60
C ALA A 285 20.57 5.30 14.57
N VAL A 286 21.53 5.52 13.68
CA VAL A 286 21.97 4.51 12.70
C VAL A 286 22.54 3.26 13.38
N ALA A 287 23.29 3.42 14.48
CA ALA A 287 23.82 2.28 15.24
C ALA A 287 22.70 1.45 15.89
N ILE A 288 21.70 2.10 16.50
CA ILE A 288 20.53 1.41 17.08
C ILE A 288 19.79 0.62 15.99
N ILE A 289 19.51 1.23 14.84
CA ILE A 289 18.84 0.54 13.73
C ILE A 289 19.70 -0.61 13.21
N GLY A 290 21.03 -0.44 13.16
CA GLY A 290 21.96 -1.51 12.80
C GLY A 290 21.88 -2.70 13.75
N GLU A 291 21.74 -2.47 15.06
CA GLU A 291 21.54 -3.53 16.05
C GLU A 291 20.18 -4.23 15.87
N LEU A 292 19.11 -3.47 15.59
CA LEU A 292 17.79 -4.04 15.29
C LEU A 292 17.83 -4.93 14.05
N LEU A 293 18.53 -4.52 12.99
CA LEU A 293 18.74 -5.32 11.79
C LEU A 293 19.53 -6.60 12.10
N ALA A 294 20.60 -6.53 12.90
CA ALA A 294 21.39 -7.70 13.29
C ALA A 294 20.56 -8.70 14.12
N ASN A 295 19.72 -8.20 15.04
CA ASN A 295 18.82 -9.04 15.83
C ASN A 295 17.74 -9.69 14.94
N CYS A 296 17.21 -8.95 13.97
CA CYS A 296 16.28 -9.48 12.98
C CYS A 296 16.95 -10.56 12.10
N GLU A 297 18.19 -10.34 11.66
CA GLU A 297 18.99 -11.34 10.93
C GLU A 297 19.14 -12.64 11.74
N ALA A 298 19.52 -12.53 13.02
CA ALA A 298 19.65 -13.67 13.91
C ALA A 298 18.32 -14.44 14.06
N SER A 299 17.19 -13.73 14.08
CA SER A 299 15.86 -14.36 14.14
C SER A 299 15.49 -15.10 12.84
N ILE A 300 15.89 -14.59 11.67
CA ILE A 300 15.74 -15.27 10.38
C ILE A 300 16.60 -16.54 10.34
N GLU A 301 17.83 -16.47 10.84
CA GLU A 301 18.74 -17.62 10.88
C GLU A 301 18.23 -18.70 11.83
N LYS A 302 17.69 -18.31 13.00
CA LYS A 302 17.00 -19.26 13.89
C LYS A 302 15.84 -19.96 13.17
N LEU A 303 15.01 -19.20 12.46
CA LEU A 303 13.90 -19.74 11.68
C LEU A 303 14.39 -20.68 10.55
N ARG A 304 15.56 -20.40 9.96
CA ARG A 304 16.19 -21.27 8.97
C ARG A 304 16.68 -22.58 9.58
N GLN A 305 17.26 -22.56 10.78
CA GLN A 305 17.72 -23.76 11.48
C GLN A 305 16.57 -24.71 11.83
N GLU A 306 15.36 -24.19 12.04
CA GLU A 306 14.15 -25.01 12.20
C GLU A 306 13.86 -25.85 10.93
N ILE A 307 14.22 -25.37 9.73
CA ILE A 307 14.14 -26.16 8.47
C ILE A 307 15.04 -27.38 8.57
N GLU A 308 16.30 -27.19 8.98
CA GLU A 308 17.32 -28.25 9.01
C GLU A 308 16.95 -29.34 10.02
N LEU A 309 16.44 -28.97 11.19
CA LEU A 309 15.98 -29.93 12.20
C LEU A 309 14.80 -30.79 11.68
N VAL A 310 13.90 -30.20 10.90
CA VAL A 310 12.82 -30.93 10.23
C VAL A 310 13.37 -31.88 9.15
N GLU A 311 14.44 -31.51 8.45
CA GLU A 311 15.09 -32.36 7.44
C GLU A 311 15.77 -33.59 8.06
N TYR A 312 16.49 -33.45 9.18
CA TYR A 312 17.15 -34.58 9.86
C TYR A 312 16.17 -35.55 10.52
N ALA A 313 14.97 -35.09 10.90
CA ALA A 313 13.94 -35.92 11.53
C ALA A 313 13.10 -36.73 10.53
N ALA A 314 13.26 -36.51 9.21
CA ALA A 314 12.60 -37.32 8.19
C ALA A 314 13.29 -38.69 8.05
N PRO A 315 12.57 -39.82 8.06
CA PRO A 315 13.20 -41.13 7.88
C PRO A 315 13.85 -41.22 6.50
N MET A 316 15.18 -41.39 6.49
CA MET A 316 15.96 -41.66 5.30
C MET A 316 15.38 -42.84 4.52
N PRO A 317 15.16 -42.75 3.19
CA PRO A 317 14.88 -43.93 2.39
C PRO A 317 16.10 -44.85 2.47
N THR A 318 15.91 -46.07 2.96
CA THR A 318 16.94 -47.10 2.91
C THR A 318 17.38 -47.32 1.45
N PRO A 319 18.68 -47.23 1.12
CA PRO A 319 19.15 -47.49 -0.23
C PRO A 319 19.15 -49.01 -0.46
N GLY A 320 18.02 -49.56 -0.89
CA GLY A 320 17.90 -51.00 -1.06
C GLY A 320 16.55 -51.50 -1.54
N ALA A 321 16.10 -51.05 -2.71
CA ALA A 321 15.33 -51.80 -3.70
C ALA A 321 14.65 -50.80 -4.65
N GLY A 322 15.22 -50.59 -5.84
CA GLY A 322 14.46 -50.01 -6.94
C GLY A 322 13.36 -50.99 -7.38
N PRO A 323 12.20 -50.51 -7.85
CA PRO A 323 11.17 -51.40 -8.37
C PRO A 323 11.71 -52.11 -9.62
N SER A 324 11.72 -53.44 -9.59
CA SER A 324 12.13 -54.26 -10.73
C SER A 324 11.06 -54.18 -11.81
N ILE A 325 11.49 -53.96 -13.07
CA ILE A 325 10.63 -53.93 -14.26
C ILE A 325 9.79 -55.22 -14.43
N LYS A 326 10.17 -56.32 -13.77
CA LYS A 326 9.38 -57.56 -13.75
C LYS A 326 8.04 -57.46 -13.01
N ASP A 327 7.89 -56.54 -12.06
CA ASP A 327 6.66 -56.43 -11.26
C ASP A 327 5.53 -55.67 -11.98
N LEU A 328 5.85 -54.97 -13.07
CA LEU A 328 4.88 -54.21 -13.88
C LEU A 328 4.15 -55.05 -14.95
N ILE A 329 4.55 -56.30 -15.20
CA ILE A 329 4.05 -57.09 -16.35
C ILE A 329 3.29 -58.38 -15.95
N SER A 330 3.31 -58.81 -14.69
CA SER A 330 2.65 -60.08 -14.27
C SER A 330 1.24 -59.93 -13.67
N GLY A 331 0.49 -58.89 -14.07
CA GLY A 331 -0.86 -58.62 -13.57
C GLY A 331 -2.00 -59.45 -14.16
N TYR A 332 -1.71 -60.40 -15.07
CA TYR A 332 -2.74 -61.26 -15.66
C TYR A 332 -2.29 -62.71 -15.68
N SER A 333 -2.59 -63.45 -14.61
CA SER A 333 -3.20 -64.79 -14.62
C SER A 333 -2.94 -65.52 -13.30
N ASN A 334 -4.01 -66.13 -12.77
CA ASN A 334 -4.09 -67.11 -11.69
C ASN A 334 -4.42 -66.55 -10.27
N LEU A 335 -5.70 -66.62 -9.93
CA LEU A 335 -6.19 -66.63 -8.53
C LEU A 335 -5.88 -67.98 -7.86
N PRO A 336 -5.35 -68.00 -6.63
CA PRO A 336 -5.54 -69.09 -5.67
C PRO A 336 -6.61 -68.72 -4.61
N PRO A 337 -7.18 -69.71 -3.89
CA PRO A 337 -8.37 -69.53 -3.05
C PRO A 337 -8.07 -68.80 -1.72
N PRO A 338 -9.10 -68.27 -1.03
CA PRO A 338 -8.90 -67.40 0.13
C PRO A 338 -8.55 -68.21 1.37
N THR A 339 -7.37 -67.97 1.95
CA THR A 339 -7.04 -68.38 3.32
C THR A 339 -7.15 -67.19 4.25
N HIS A 340 -8.07 -67.28 5.21
CA HIS A 340 -8.29 -66.33 6.28
C HIS A 340 -7.06 -66.23 7.20
N GLY A 341 -6.47 -65.05 7.30
CA GLY A 341 -5.54 -64.65 8.35
C GLY A 341 -5.43 -63.12 8.39
N PRO A 342 -5.47 -62.48 9.57
CA PRO A 342 -5.34 -61.03 9.66
C PRO A 342 -3.90 -60.60 9.35
N PRO A 343 -3.67 -59.55 8.54
CA PRO A 343 -2.32 -59.05 8.30
C PRO A 343 -1.81 -58.27 9.54
N PRO A 344 -0.49 -58.24 9.78
CA PRO A 344 0.09 -57.46 10.88
C PRO A 344 -0.01 -55.95 10.61
N PRO A 345 0.01 -55.09 11.65
CA PRO A 345 -0.16 -53.66 11.50
C PRO A 345 1.08 -53.08 10.82
N THR A 346 0.96 -52.77 9.53
CA THR A 346 1.94 -51.97 8.82
C THR A 346 1.58 -50.51 9.07
N THR A 347 2.29 -49.85 9.99
CA THR A 347 2.18 -48.41 10.23
C THR A 347 2.75 -47.64 9.04
N VAL A 348 1.95 -47.46 8.00
CA VAL A 348 2.19 -46.47 6.96
C VAL A 348 1.84 -45.09 7.55
N PRO A 349 2.74 -44.09 7.55
CA PRO A 349 2.38 -42.75 7.97
C PRO A 349 1.20 -42.23 7.15
N ALA A 350 0.18 -41.69 7.81
CA ALA A 350 -1.00 -41.17 7.13
C ALA A 350 -0.58 -40.08 6.12
N PRO A 351 -1.07 -40.12 4.85
CA PRO A 351 -0.64 -39.22 3.78
C PRO A 351 -0.87 -37.73 4.09
N THR A 352 -1.80 -37.42 5.00
CA THR A 352 -2.09 -36.05 5.47
C THR A 352 -0.94 -35.43 6.28
N ALA A 353 -0.29 -36.18 7.17
CA ALA A 353 0.78 -35.62 8.02
C ALA A 353 2.04 -35.26 7.22
N ALA A 354 2.37 -36.05 6.20
CA ALA A 354 3.50 -35.76 5.31
C ALA A 354 3.23 -34.54 4.42
N ALA A 355 1.99 -34.39 3.91
CA ALA A 355 1.59 -33.25 3.10
C ALA A 355 1.61 -31.93 3.89
N THR A 356 1.13 -31.91 5.14
CA THR A 356 1.19 -30.73 6.02
C THR A 356 2.65 -30.31 6.28
N ARG A 357 3.53 -31.26 6.64
CA ARG A 357 4.97 -30.97 6.85
C ARG A 357 5.66 -30.41 5.61
N ALA A 358 5.30 -30.89 4.42
CA ALA A 358 5.84 -30.38 3.17
C ALA A 358 5.37 -28.94 2.89
N LYS A 359 4.09 -28.63 3.15
CA LYS A 359 3.53 -27.28 3.04
C LYS A 359 4.25 -26.32 3.99
N ASP A 360 4.42 -26.71 5.25
CA ASP A 360 5.10 -25.91 6.27
C ASP A 360 6.55 -25.61 5.87
N ARG A 361 7.27 -26.62 5.38
CA ARG A 361 8.65 -26.46 4.87
C ARG A 361 8.74 -25.49 3.70
N SER A 362 7.85 -25.61 2.71
CA SER A 362 7.86 -24.72 1.54
C SER A 362 7.60 -23.26 1.94
N ARG A 363 6.66 -23.04 2.87
CA ARG A 363 6.35 -21.71 3.40
C ARG A 363 7.52 -21.13 4.18
N LEU A 364 8.19 -21.95 4.99
CA LEU A 364 9.37 -21.56 5.75
C LEU A 364 10.52 -21.11 4.83
N GLN A 365 10.80 -21.88 3.77
CA GLN A 365 11.80 -21.52 2.75
C GLN A 365 11.49 -20.18 2.07
N LEU A 366 10.22 -19.96 1.69
CA LEU A 366 9.77 -18.70 1.07
C LEU A 366 9.96 -17.54 2.04
N VAL A 367 9.41 -17.65 3.25
CA VAL A 367 9.47 -16.57 4.26
C VAL A 367 10.92 -16.22 4.60
N THR A 368 11.78 -17.21 4.83
CA THR A 368 13.21 -16.96 5.07
C THR A 368 13.86 -16.24 3.88
N ALA A 369 13.65 -16.71 2.64
CA ALA A 369 14.28 -16.10 1.45
C ALA A 369 13.83 -14.65 1.21
N TYR A 370 12.52 -14.38 1.29
CA TYR A 370 11.97 -13.03 1.15
C TYR A 370 12.38 -12.11 2.30
N SER A 371 12.39 -12.61 3.54
CA SER A 371 12.81 -11.81 4.70
C SER A 371 14.29 -11.45 4.62
N THR A 372 15.16 -12.38 4.22
CA THR A 372 16.59 -12.11 3.96
C THR A 372 16.78 -11.04 2.89
N HIS A 373 16.03 -11.11 1.77
CA HIS A 373 16.11 -10.07 0.75
C HIS A 373 15.71 -8.69 1.29
N ILE A 374 14.54 -8.60 1.93
CA ILE A 374 14.04 -7.32 2.46
C ILE A 374 15.00 -6.78 3.51
N LEU A 375 15.52 -7.61 4.42
CA LEU A 375 16.52 -7.21 5.42
C LEU A 375 17.75 -6.56 4.78
N HIS A 376 18.33 -7.16 3.74
CA HIS A 376 19.45 -6.55 3.03
C HIS A 376 19.08 -5.24 2.33
N VAL A 377 17.86 -5.13 1.80
CA VAL A 377 17.35 -3.86 1.25
C VAL A 377 17.22 -2.80 2.36
N LEU A 378 16.82 -3.16 3.58
CA LEU A 378 16.79 -2.23 4.71
C LEU A 378 18.20 -1.72 5.07
N HIS A 379 19.23 -2.58 5.04
CA HIS A 379 20.63 -2.12 5.17
C HIS A 379 21.04 -1.14 4.04
N VAL A 380 20.65 -1.44 2.80
CA VAL A 380 20.88 -0.55 1.65
C VAL A 380 20.20 0.81 1.87
N LEU A 381 18.96 0.83 2.37
CA LEU A 381 18.23 2.06 2.66
C LEU A 381 18.82 2.85 3.84
N LEU A 382 19.33 2.18 4.87
CA LEU A 382 19.93 2.83 6.04
C LEU A 382 21.22 3.58 5.68
N HIS A 383 22.10 2.92 4.91
CA HIS A 383 23.43 3.43 4.60
C HIS A 383 23.50 4.20 3.28
N GLY A 384 22.68 3.84 2.30
CA GLY A 384 22.69 4.37 0.94
C GLY A 384 21.84 5.61 0.71
N LYS A 385 22.05 6.21 -0.47
CA LYS A 385 21.13 7.20 -1.04
C LYS A 385 19.89 6.47 -1.58
N TRP A 386 18.70 7.02 -1.35
CA TRP A 386 17.44 6.40 -1.81
C TRP A 386 17.13 6.71 -3.27
N ASP A 387 17.82 7.67 -3.87
CA ASP A 387 17.56 8.16 -5.21
C ASP A 387 18.65 7.71 -6.18
N ALA A 388 18.25 6.99 -7.23
CA ALA A 388 19.18 6.41 -8.21
C ALA A 388 20.01 7.48 -8.95
N ILE A 389 19.44 8.65 -9.24
CA ILE A 389 20.18 9.70 -9.95
C ILE A 389 21.20 10.35 -9.01
N SER A 390 20.80 10.70 -7.78
CA SER A 390 21.73 11.24 -6.78
C SER A 390 22.86 10.27 -6.42
N MET A 391 22.61 8.96 -6.56
CA MET A 391 23.60 7.91 -6.40
C MET A 391 24.59 7.84 -7.58
N LEU A 392 24.13 8.05 -8.82
CA LEU A 392 24.98 8.08 -10.01
C LEU A 392 25.86 9.32 -10.10
N ASP A 393 25.30 10.48 -9.72
CA ASP A 393 25.99 11.78 -9.77
C ASP A 393 27.13 11.87 -8.77
N ASP A 394 26.93 11.34 -7.56
CA ASP A 394 27.96 11.25 -6.49
C ASP A 394 28.61 12.60 -6.13
N ASP A 395 27.82 13.67 -6.05
CA ASP A 395 28.31 15.04 -5.79
C ASP A 395 29.04 15.24 -4.44
N ASP A 396 28.96 14.29 -3.52
CA ASP A 396 29.46 14.36 -2.13
C ASP A 396 30.55 13.31 -1.81
N ASP A 397 31.18 12.73 -2.84
CA ASP A 397 32.20 11.67 -2.73
C ASP A 397 31.75 10.46 -1.89
N TRP A 398 30.43 10.22 -1.80
CA TRP A 398 29.83 9.18 -0.97
C TRP A 398 30.35 7.78 -1.31
N ILE A 399 30.70 7.50 -2.57
CA ILE A 399 31.27 6.22 -3.01
C ILE A 399 32.58 5.85 -2.28
N THR A 400 33.33 6.84 -1.77
CA THR A 400 34.58 6.57 -1.03
C THR A 400 34.37 6.26 0.46
N SER A 401 33.14 6.40 0.96
CA SER A 401 32.82 6.29 2.37
C SER A 401 32.67 4.84 2.86
N ALA A 402 32.84 4.61 4.16
CA ALA A 402 32.53 3.32 4.79
C ALA A 402 31.05 2.92 4.62
N ARG A 403 30.14 3.91 4.57
CA ARG A 403 28.70 3.69 4.36
C ARG A 403 28.43 3.08 2.98
N PHE A 404 29.17 3.49 1.96
CA PHE A 404 29.08 2.89 0.63
C PHE A 404 29.48 1.42 0.66
N ASN A 405 30.57 1.04 1.34
CA ASN A 405 30.99 -0.36 1.42
C ASN A 405 29.94 -1.26 2.08
N ASN A 406 29.29 -0.79 3.14
CA ASN A 406 28.18 -1.52 3.77
C ASN A 406 27.00 -1.67 2.80
N CYS A 407 26.60 -0.58 2.14
CA CYS A 407 25.53 -0.58 1.14
C CYS A 407 25.82 -1.52 -0.04
N ALA A 408 27.06 -1.51 -0.53
CA ALA A 408 27.58 -2.34 -1.61
C ALA A 408 27.49 -3.84 -1.29
N SER A 409 27.99 -4.23 -0.11
CA SER A 409 27.96 -5.62 0.34
C SER A 409 26.52 -6.15 0.42
N HIS A 410 25.61 -5.37 1.03
CA HIS A 410 24.21 -5.76 1.16
C HIS A 410 23.44 -5.74 -0.16
N ALA A 411 23.78 -4.90 -1.14
CA ALA A 411 23.16 -4.95 -2.47
C ALA A 411 23.49 -6.26 -3.21
N ILE A 412 24.73 -6.73 -3.10
CA ILE A 412 25.14 -8.03 -3.66
C ILE A 412 24.43 -9.17 -2.92
N ALA A 413 24.41 -9.15 -1.59
CA ALA A 413 23.70 -10.15 -0.79
C ALA A 413 22.19 -10.16 -1.08
N ALA A 414 21.56 -8.99 -1.30
CA ALA A 414 20.17 -8.88 -1.71
C ALA A 414 19.92 -9.57 -3.06
N SER A 415 20.84 -9.44 -4.04
CA SER A 415 20.73 -10.14 -5.33
C SER A 415 20.87 -11.66 -5.20
N GLN A 416 21.71 -12.14 -4.28
CA GLN A 416 21.84 -13.56 -3.98
C GLN A 416 20.57 -14.10 -3.34
N ALA A 417 19.95 -13.34 -2.43
CA ALA A 417 18.65 -13.68 -1.87
C ALA A 417 17.56 -13.76 -2.95
N VAL A 418 17.53 -12.83 -3.92
CA VAL A 418 16.64 -12.92 -5.09
C VAL A 418 16.88 -14.19 -5.91
N SER A 419 18.12 -14.60 -6.09
CA SER A 419 18.43 -15.88 -6.77
C SER A 419 17.80 -17.08 -6.05
N GLN A 420 17.81 -17.08 -4.70
CA GLN A 420 17.13 -18.14 -3.93
C GLN A 420 15.61 -18.02 -4.01
N ILE A 421 15.06 -16.81 -3.94
CA ILE A 421 13.62 -16.57 -4.13
C ILE A 421 13.16 -17.16 -5.46
N LEU A 422 13.86 -16.88 -6.58
CA LEU A 422 13.49 -17.41 -7.89
C LEU A 422 13.58 -18.94 -8.03
N LYS A 423 14.29 -19.63 -7.12
CA LYS A 423 14.29 -21.10 -7.08
C LYS A 423 13.03 -21.65 -6.39
N PHE A 424 12.56 -20.97 -5.35
CA PHE A 424 11.41 -21.42 -4.55
C PHE A 424 10.08 -20.85 -5.07
N ASP A 425 10.09 -19.67 -5.67
CA ASP A 425 8.96 -18.95 -6.26
C ASP A 425 9.37 -18.34 -7.62
N PRO A 426 9.45 -19.18 -8.68
CA PRO A 426 9.89 -18.75 -10.01
C PRO A 426 8.95 -17.76 -10.69
N GLU A 427 7.71 -17.62 -10.19
CA GLU A 427 6.69 -16.70 -10.69
C GLU A 427 6.47 -15.48 -9.76
N LEU A 428 7.23 -15.36 -8.66
CA LEU A 428 7.12 -14.27 -7.68
C LEU A 428 5.67 -14.02 -7.18
N THR A 429 4.94 -15.10 -6.95
CA THR A 429 3.52 -15.10 -6.56
C THR A 429 3.28 -15.00 -5.05
N PHE A 430 4.32 -15.17 -4.23
CA PHE A 430 4.19 -15.18 -2.78
C PHE A 430 3.80 -13.82 -2.18
N MET A 431 4.33 -12.71 -2.72
CA MET A 431 4.01 -11.35 -2.25
C MET A 431 4.07 -10.30 -3.39
N PRO A 432 3.32 -10.48 -4.47
CA PRO A 432 3.49 -9.74 -5.73
C PRO A 432 3.28 -8.23 -5.59
N TYR A 433 2.36 -7.81 -4.71
CA TYR A 433 2.12 -6.39 -4.43
C TYR A 433 3.29 -5.71 -3.69
N LEU A 434 3.82 -6.37 -2.67
CA LEU A 434 4.80 -5.76 -1.76
C LEU A 434 6.23 -5.82 -2.30
N PHE A 435 6.59 -6.90 -2.99
CA PHE A 435 7.99 -7.19 -3.31
C PHE A 435 8.66 -6.14 -4.21
N GLY A 436 7.90 -5.54 -5.12
CA GLY A 436 8.45 -4.73 -6.20
C GLY A 436 9.26 -3.52 -5.77
N ILE A 437 8.89 -2.86 -4.67
CA ILE A 437 9.61 -1.70 -4.15
C ILE A 437 10.96 -2.10 -3.53
N TYR A 438 11.02 -3.25 -2.85
CA TYR A 438 12.25 -3.76 -2.25
C TYR A 438 13.23 -4.24 -3.32
N LEU A 439 12.70 -4.93 -4.34
CA LEU A 439 13.48 -5.32 -5.51
C LEU A 439 14.08 -4.08 -6.22
N LEU A 440 13.30 -3.01 -6.36
CA LEU A 440 13.77 -1.75 -6.95
C LEU A 440 14.89 -1.11 -6.14
N HIS A 441 14.67 -0.85 -4.84
CA HIS A 441 15.66 -0.16 -4.00
C HIS A 441 16.94 -0.99 -3.79
N GLY A 442 16.82 -2.33 -3.70
CA GLY A 442 17.98 -3.23 -3.68
C GLY A 442 18.83 -3.18 -4.95
N SER A 443 18.29 -2.65 -6.05
CA SER A 443 18.94 -2.66 -7.37
C SER A 443 19.66 -1.37 -7.75
N PHE A 444 19.45 -0.26 -7.03
CA PHE A 444 20.07 1.02 -7.38
C PHE A 444 21.60 0.99 -7.32
N ILE A 445 22.16 0.30 -6.32
CA ILE A 445 23.61 0.14 -6.18
C ILE A 445 24.18 -0.73 -7.29
N LEU A 446 23.46 -1.76 -7.72
CA LEU A 446 23.88 -2.62 -8.84
C LEU A 446 23.87 -1.84 -10.16
N LEU A 447 22.90 -0.94 -10.35
CA LEU A 447 22.90 -0.01 -11.47
C LEU A 447 24.12 0.91 -11.43
N LEU A 448 24.49 1.46 -10.27
CA LEU A 448 25.71 2.25 -10.10
C LEU A 448 26.95 1.43 -10.46
N PHE A 449 27.06 0.19 -10.00
CA PHE A 449 28.21 -0.67 -10.34
C PHE A 449 28.28 -0.91 -11.85
N ALA A 450 27.16 -1.26 -12.48
CA ALA A 450 27.09 -1.44 -13.93
C ALA A 450 27.52 -0.18 -14.68
N ASP A 451 27.03 1.00 -14.28
CA ASP A 451 27.37 2.28 -14.92
C ASP A 451 28.88 2.63 -14.78
N ARG A 452 29.52 2.20 -13.69
CA ARG A 452 30.95 2.47 -13.43
C ARG A 452 31.89 1.41 -14.02
N MET A 453 31.42 0.22 -14.38
CA MET A 453 32.26 -0.85 -14.97
C MET A 453 33.17 -0.39 -16.11
N PRO A 454 32.76 0.49 -17.06
CA PRO A 454 33.64 0.95 -18.13
C PRO A 454 34.91 1.67 -17.63
N ARG A 455 34.86 2.24 -16.42
CA ARG A 455 35.98 2.96 -15.79
C ARG A 455 36.85 2.06 -14.91
N VAL A 456 36.25 1.09 -14.21
CA VAL A 456 36.95 0.23 -13.22
C VAL A 456 37.30 -1.16 -13.75
N GLY A 457 36.75 -1.56 -14.89
CA GLY A 457 36.93 -2.88 -15.49
C GLY A 457 35.74 -3.84 -15.25
N PRO A 458 35.66 -4.93 -16.03
CA PRO A 458 34.56 -5.89 -15.94
C PRO A 458 34.56 -6.64 -14.61
N ASN A 459 33.36 -6.92 -14.08
CA ASN A 459 33.19 -7.66 -12.82
C ASN A 459 32.06 -8.70 -12.95
N GLN A 460 32.44 -9.97 -13.07
CA GLN A 460 31.51 -11.07 -13.30
C GLN A 460 30.47 -11.24 -12.17
N SER A 461 30.84 -10.94 -10.92
CA SER A 461 29.91 -11.03 -9.79
C SER A 461 28.80 -9.99 -9.91
N VAL A 462 29.16 -8.75 -10.28
CA VAL A 462 28.19 -7.68 -10.50
C VAL A 462 27.33 -7.96 -11.74
N GLU A 463 27.93 -8.48 -12.82
CA GLU A 463 27.15 -8.88 -14.00
C GLU A 463 26.10 -9.95 -13.66
N LEU A 464 26.48 -10.99 -12.92
CA LEU A 464 25.56 -12.04 -12.48
C LEU A 464 24.45 -11.48 -11.57
N ALA A 465 24.80 -10.57 -10.66
CA ALA A 465 23.84 -9.88 -9.80
C ALA A 465 22.84 -9.07 -10.65
N CYS A 466 23.32 -8.29 -11.63
CA CYS A 466 22.48 -7.51 -12.52
C CYS A 466 21.54 -8.41 -13.36
N GLU A 467 22.03 -9.52 -13.93
CA GLU A 467 21.20 -10.47 -14.68
C GLU A 467 20.11 -11.09 -13.82
N THR A 468 20.46 -11.50 -12.59
CA THR A 468 19.49 -12.05 -11.63
C THR A 468 18.37 -11.05 -11.34
N ILE A 469 18.73 -9.78 -11.14
CA ILE A 469 17.77 -8.70 -10.88
C ILE A 469 16.93 -8.34 -12.10
N VAL A 470 17.53 -8.32 -13.30
CA VAL A 470 16.78 -8.10 -14.55
C VAL A 470 15.74 -9.19 -14.72
N ARG A 471 16.12 -10.46 -14.54
CA ARG A 471 15.19 -11.61 -14.58
C ARG A 471 14.08 -11.48 -13.54
N ALA A 472 14.42 -11.10 -12.30
CA ALA A 472 13.41 -10.92 -11.26
C ALA A 472 12.41 -9.81 -11.60
N HIS A 473 12.86 -8.68 -12.16
CA HIS A 473 11.96 -7.64 -12.64
C HIS A 473 11.11 -8.08 -13.83
N GLU A 474 11.62 -8.94 -14.71
CA GLU A 474 10.84 -9.52 -15.81
C GLU A 474 9.70 -10.38 -15.30
N VAL A 475 9.99 -11.29 -14.37
CA VAL A 475 8.97 -12.11 -13.72
C VAL A 475 7.97 -11.22 -12.97
N CYS A 476 8.45 -10.28 -12.15
CA CYS A 476 7.58 -9.44 -11.35
C CYS A 476 6.61 -8.60 -12.20
N VAL A 477 7.06 -8.11 -13.37
CA VAL A 477 6.21 -7.37 -14.31
C VAL A 477 5.11 -8.25 -14.92
N VAL A 478 5.37 -9.54 -15.12
CA VAL A 478 4.36 -10.49 -15.62
C VAL A 478 3.32 -10.77 -14.53
N THR A 479 3.76 -10.94 -13.28
CA THR A 479 2.89 -11.27 -12.14
C THR A 479 2.05 -10.09 -11.67
N LEU A 480 2.66 -8.91 -11.52
CA LEU A 480 1.98 -7.65 -11.23
C LEU A 480 2.63 -6.53 -12.02
N SER A 481 2.04 -6.23 -13.18
CA SER A 481 2.56 -5.20 -14.08
C SER A 481 2.52 -3.81 -13.44
N THR A 482 3.68 -3.24 -13.17
CA THR A 482 3.83 -1.83 -12.79
C THR A 482 4.78 -1.10 -13.74
N GLU A 483 4.45 0.16 -14.07
CA GLU A 483 5.25 0.95 -15.03
C GLU A 483 6.67 1.24 -14.53
N PHE A 484 6.84 1.45 -13.22
CA PHE A 484 8.17 1.73 -12.66
C PHE A 484 9.13 0.55 -12.82
N GLN A 485 8.64 -0.69 -12.63
CA GLN A 485 9.47 -1.89 -12.82
C GLN A 485 9.83 -2.09 -14.28
N LYS A 486 8.89 -1.86 -15.21
CA LYS A 486 9.16 -1.90 -16.66
C LYS A 486 10.25 -0.89 -17.05
N ASN A 487 10.15 0.33 -16.54
CA ASN A 487 11.10 1.40 -16.81
C ASN A 487 12.48 1.09 -16.22
N PHE A 488 12.54 0.68 -14.95
CA PHE A 488 13.80 0.33 -14.30
C PHE A 488 14.50 -0.86 -14.97
N ARG A 489 13.75 -1.92 -15.30
CA ARG A 489 14.29 -3.08 -16.06
C ARG A 489 14.93 -2.63 -17.38
N LYS A 490 14.25 -1.77 -18.14
CA LYS A 490 14.79 -1.23 -19.41
C LYS A 490 16.10 -0.47 -19.17
N VAL A 491 16.16 0.35 -18.12
CA VAL A 491 17.38 1.10 -17.74
C VAL A 491 18.51 0.15 -17.40
N LEU A 492 18.33 -0.75 -16.43
CA LEU A 492 19.39 -1.65 -15.96
C LEU A 492 19.92 -2.55 -17.07
N ARG A 493 19.01 -3.13 -17.86
CA ARG A 493 19.38 -3.98 -19.00
C ARG A 493 20.14 -3.21 -20.07
N SER A 494 19.70 -1.98 -20.39
CA SER A 494 20.41 -1.13 -21.35
C SER A 494 21.81 -0.78 -20.85
N THR A 495 21.97 -0.42 -19.57
CA THR A 495 23.28 -0.16 -18.96
C THR A 495 24.20 -1.38 -19.09
N LEU A 496 23.73 -2.57 -18.72
CA LEU A 496 24.53 -3.79 -18.79
C LEU A 496 24.94 -4.14 -20.23
N TYR A 497 24.07 -3.94 -21.22
CA TYR A 497 24.40 -4.18 -22.63
C TYR A 497 25.44 -3.19 -23.17
N SER A 498 25.36 -1.90 -22.83
CA SER A 498 26.36 -0.92 -23.30
C SER A 498 27.73 -1.14 -22.65
N VAL A 499 27.80 -1.74 -21.46
CA VAL A 499 29.08 -2.17 -20.88
C VAL A 499 29.69 -3.34 -21.66
N ARG A 500 28.85 -4.26 -22.17
CA ARG A 500 29.29 -5.44 -22.93
C ARG A 500 29.61 -5.14 -24.40
N GLY A 501 28.99 -4.11 -24.98
CA GLY A 501 29.13 -3.75 -26.39
C GLY A 501 29.78 -2.39 -26.59
N SER A 502 30.72 -2.30 -27.53
CA SER A 502 31.37 -1.03 -27.92
C SER A 502 30.45 -0.16 -28.80
N SER A 503 29.29 0.27 -28.29
CA SER A 503 28.35 1.10 -29.09
C SER A 503 28.66 2.60 -28.99
N PRO A 504 28.79 3.33 -30.11
CA PRO A 504 29.05 4.78 -30.13
C PRO A 504 27.81 5.67 -29.81
N THR A 505 26.65 5.09 -29.50
CA THR A 505 25.40 5.80 -29.10
C THR A 505 25.30 6.11 -27.60
N GLU A 506 26.43 6.07 -26.88
CA GLU A 506 26.50 6.09 -25.41
C GLU A 506 25.83 7.31 -24.77
N TRP A 507 25.94 8.50 -25.38
CA TRP A 507 25.38 9.74 -24.83
C TRP A 507 23.85 9.82 -24.89
N GLU A 508 23.24 9.46 -26.01
CA GLU A 508 21.77 9.50 -26.16
C GLU A 508 21.10 8.44 -25.29
N GLU A 509 21.71 7.26 -25.19
CA GLU A 509 21.29 6.19 -24.29
C GLU A 509 21.41 6.62 -22.83
N HIS A 510 22.52 7.24 -22.43
CA HIS A 510 22.69 7.78 -21.09
C HIS A 510 21.61 8.83 -20.77
N LYS A 511 21.33 9.77 -21.68
CA LYS A 511 20.26 10.75 -21.52
C LYS A 511 18.88 10.10 -21.42
N ALA A 512 18.61 9.04 -22.20
CA ALA A 512 17.36 8.29 -22.13
C ALA A 512 17.19 7.58 -20.79
N ARG A 513 18.26 6.95 -20.26
CA ARG A 513 18.26 6.32 -18.93
C ARG A 513 17.97 7.34 -17.84
N ARG A 514 18.63 8.50 -17.87
CA ARG A 514 18.38 9.57 -16.90
C ARG A 514 16.95 10.10 -16.97
N ARG A 515 16.37 10.26 -18.16
CA ARG A 515 14.94 10.62 -18.31
C ARG A 515 14.02 9.58 -17.67
N ALA A 516 14.26 8.29 -17.92
CA ALA A 516 13.46 7.22 -17.33
C ALA A 516 13.55 7.19 -15.79
N LEU A 517 14.76 7.35 -15.23
CA LEU A 517 14.96 7.45 -13.79
C LEU A 517 14.35 8.73 -13.19
N SER A 518 14.32 9.84 -13.95
CA SER A 518 13.80 11.12 -13.45
C SER A 518 12.30 11.11 -13.15
N LEU A 519 11.56 10.12 -13.66
CA LEU A 519 10.15 9.92 -13.35
C LEU A 519 9.92 9.55 -11.87
N TYR A 520 10.88 8.88 -11.23
CA TYR A 520 10.73 8.38 -9.86
C TYR A 520 11.91 8.84 -9.01
N ARG A 521 11.63 9.72 -8.04
CA ARG A 521 12.67 10.42 -7.28
C ARG A 521 12.41 10.34 -5.78
N TRP A 522 13.45 10.06 -5.01
CA TRP A 522 13.45 10.02 -3.53
C TRP A 522 14.31 11.13 -2.93
N THR A 523 14.29 12.30 -3.58
CA THR A 523 14.92 13.52 -3.09
C THR A 523 13.93 14.37 -2.31
N LYS A 524 14.44 15.39 -1.60
CA LYS A 524 13.60 16.38 -0.92
C LYS A 524 12.55 16.98 -1.87
N GLY A 525 11.28 16.86 -1.49
CA GLY A 525 10.12 17.39 -2.25
C GLY A 525 9.64 16.51 -3.41
N ALA A 526 10.33 15.43 -3.73
CA ALA A 526 9.85 14.45 -4.70
C ALA A 526 8.90 13.43 -4.06
N LYS A 527 8.16 12.70 -4.89
CA LYS A 527 7.03 11.84 -4.48
C LYS A 527 7.28 10.33 -4.69
N GLY A 528 8.53 9.90 -4.83
CA GLY A 528 8.86 8.50 -5.12
C GLY A 528 8.17 8.01 -6.38
N LEU A 529 7.32 7.00 -6.24
CA LEU A 529 6.52 6.39 -7.31
C LEU A 529 5.21 7.13 -7.65
N ALA A 530 4.81 8.14 -6.87
CA ALA A 530 3.56 8.87 -7.09
C ALA A 530 3.76 9.98 -8.13
N LEU A 531 3.44 9.66 -9.39
CA LEU A 531 3.39 10.60 -10.53
C LEU A 531 2.24 11.61 -10.38
#